data_AF-A5H2N7-F1
#
_entry.id   AF-A5H2N7-F1
#
_cell.length_a   1.000
_cell.length_b   1.000
_cell.length_c   1.000
_cell.angle_alpha   90.00
_cell.angle_beta   90.00
_cell.angle_gamma   90.00
#
_symmetry.space_group_name_H-M   'P 1'
#
loop_
_entity.id
_entity.type
_entity.pdbx_description
1 polymer ?
#
loop_
_entity_poly.entity_id
_entity_poly.type
_entity_poly.pdbx_seq_one_letter_code
_entity_poly.pdbx_strand_id
1 'polypeptide(L)'
;MSSTAASSTAPTSVSLLLEQQVTFQYANECDLEIHCSPFGLSGLYIRLGGTNIMGIGSTMGLITGSTKGLIHYNNSNDFLGKKYKLYIVVEGTSLRIDFTPIMEEKASSSVAEDDDKEEVPTLVFNGPCPEGRPDEIEPFIGIFSFERETE
;
A
#
# COMPACT_ATOMS: atom_id res chain seq x y z
N MET A 1 -19.00 28.26 -47.86
CA MET A 1 -19.26 28.29 -46.41
C MET A 1 -20.09 27.08 -46.06
N SER A 2 -19.52 26.05 -45.46
CA SER A 2 -20.23 25.03 -44.69
C SER A 2 -19.20 24.35 -43.78
N SER A 3 -19.54 24.34 -42.51
CA SER A 3 -18.69 24.25 -41.32
C SER A 3 -18.31 22.81 -40.96
N THR A 4 -17.05 22.64 -40.58
CA THR A 4 -16.48 21.46 -39.92
C THR A 4 -17.04 21.35 -38.49
N ALA A 5 -17.56 20.18 -38.11
CA ALA A 5 -17.85 19.85 -36.71
C ALA A 5 -16.92 18.72 -36.27
N ALA A 6 -15.98 19.06 -35.38
CA ALA A 6 -15.16 18.10 -34.65
C ALA A 6 -15.98 17.54 -33.48
N SER A 7 -16.12 16.21 -33.37
CA SER A 7 -16.65 15.58 -32.16
C SER A 7 -15.51 15.03 -31.31
N SER A 8 -15.15 15.88 -30.36
CA SER A 8 -14.53 15.59 -29.05
C SER A 8 -14.41 14.11 -28.68
N THR A 9 -13.17 13.63 -28.66
CA THR A 9 -12.71 12.53 -27.79
C THR A 9 -13.08 12.83 -26.33
N ALA A 10 -13.74 11.90 -25.65
CA ALA A 10 -13.90 11.95 -24.20
C ALA A 10 -12.75 11.17 -23.55
N PRO A 11 -11.95 11.80 -22.66
CA PRO A 11 -11.17 11.06 -21.68
C PRO A 11 -11.52 11.60 -20.29
N THR A 12 -12.50 11.01 -19.59
CA THR A 12 -12.79 11.45 -18.22
C THR A 12 -13.47 10.35 -17.42
N SER A 13 -12.68 9.49 -16.77
CA SER A 13 -13.08 8.86 -15.50
C SER A 13 -12.00 7.99 -14.84
N VAL A 14 -10.85 7.72 -15.47
CA VAL A 14 -9.81 6.85 -14.86
C VAL A 14 -8.65 7.64 -14.22
N SER A 15 -8.61 8.96 -14.39
CA SER A 15 -7.47 9.82 -13.99
C SER A 15 -7.55 10.42 -12.58
N LEU A 16 -8.52 10.05 -11.74
CA LEU A 16 -8.71 10.69 -10.43
C LEU A 16 -8.02 9.97 -9.25
N LEU A 17 -7.26 8.91 -9.47
CA LEU A 17 -6.45 8.27 -8.42
C LEU A 17 -5.06 8.91 -8.23
N LEU A 18 -4.78 10.04 -8.90
CA LEU A 18 -3.51 10.74 -8.83
C LEU A 18 -3.63 12.02 -7.97
N GLU A 19 -2.83 12.01 -6.90
CA GLU A 19 -2.22 13.17 -6.23
C GLU A 19 -2.98 13.85 -5.07
N GLN A 20 -3.43 13.09 -4.08
CA GLN A 20 -3.31 13.63 -2.72
C GLN A 20 -1.85 13.44 -2.28
N GLN A 21 -1.04 14.49 -2.47
CA GLN A 21 0.39 14.48 -2.19
C GLN A 21 0.61 14.45 -0.67
N VAL A 22 0.60 13.26 -0.08
CA VAL A 22 0.92 13.07 1.33
C VAL A 22 2.40 13.37 1.53
N THR A 23 2.70 14.39 2.33
CA THR A 23 4.08 14.73 2.71
C THR A 23 4.43 13.98 3.99
N PHE A 24 5.53 13.23 3.96
CA PHE A 24 6.06 12.52 5.11
C PHE A 24 7.30 13.22 5.67
N GLN A 25 7.38 13.33 7.00
CA GLN A 25 8.50 13.98 7.69
C GLN A 25 9.64 13.02 8.00
N TYR A 26 9.34 11.74 8.17
CA TYR A 26 10.31 10.73 8.61
C TYR A 26 10.36 9.55 7.63
N ALA A 27 11.51 8.87 7.60
CA ALA A 27 11.70 7.65 6.85
C ALA A 27 12.70 6.74 7.57
N ASN A 28 12.40 5.45 7.66
CA ASN A 28 13.32 4.44 8.15
C ASN A 28 13.65 3.43 7.04
N GLU A 29 14.90 2.97 6.99
CA GLU A 29 15.24 1.80 6.20
C GLU A 29 14.48 0.58 6.72
N CYS A 30 14.07 -0.31 5.81
CA CYS A 30 13.46 -1.57 6.18
C CYS A 30 13.76 -2.67 5.17
N ASP A 31 13.80 -3.89 5.67
CA ASP A 31 13.86 -5.11 4.88
C ASP A 31 12.42 -5.60 4.65
N LEU A 32 12.08 -5.87 3.39
CA LEU A 32 10.77 -6.37 2.96
C LEU A 32 10.95 -7.76 2.34
N GLU A 33 10.15 -8.73 2.78
CA GLU A 33 10.06 -10.07 2.19
C GLU A 33 8.63 -10.38 1.78
N ILE A 34 8.47 -10.85 0.54
CA ILE A 34 7.18 -11.29 -0.01
C ILE A 34 7.31 -12.76 -0.38
N HIS A 35 6.40 -13.59 0.12
CA HIS A 35 6.37 -15.03 -0.16
C HIS A 35 5.04 -15.42 -0.77
N CYS A 36 4.99 -15.70 -2.07
CA CYS A 36 3.82 -16.29 -2.70
C CYS A 36 3.87 -17.82 -2.57
N SER A 37 2.98 -18.40 -1.76
CA SER A 37 2.86 -19.86 -1.63
C SER A 37 2.11 -20.46 -2.81
N PRO A 38 2.51 -21.65 -3.31
CA PRO A 38 1.73 -22.39 -4.31
C PRO A 38 0.32 -22.79 -3.81
N PHE A 39 0.05 -22.67 -2.51
CA PHE A 39 -1.27 -22.91 -1.91
C PHE A 39 -2.16 -21.65 -1.86
N GLY A 40 -1.79 -20.57 -2.55
CA GLY A 40 -2.59 -19.34 -2.62
C GLY A 40 -2.53 -18.47 -1.36
N LEU A 41 -1.53 -18.69 -0.51
CA LEU A 41 -1.26 -17.85 0.67
C LEU A 41 -0.01 -17.02 0.39
N SER A 42 -0.16 -15.70 0.19
CA SER A 42 1.01 -14.83 0.02
C SER A 42 1.29 -14.06 1.31
N GLY A 43 2.43 -14.31 1.94
CA GLY A 43 2.88 -13.62 3.14
C GLY A 43 3.68 -12.37 2.82
N LEU A 44 3.56 -11.35 3.68
CA LEU A 44 4.38 -10.14 3.68
C LEU A 44 5.06 -9.99 5.03
N TYR A 45 6.36 -9.74 5.03
CA TYR A 45 7.14 -9.46 6.24
C TYR A 45 7.95 -8.19 6.06
N ILE A 46 7.92 -7.29 7.05
CA ILE A 46 8.72 -6.06 7.07
C ILE A 46 9.46 -5.94 8.39
N ARG A 47 10.76 -5.64 8.34
CA ARG A 47 11.56 -5.31 9.52
C ARG A 47 12.10 -3.89 9.42
N LEU A 48 11.82 -3.05 10.42
CA LEU A 48 12.32 -1.67 10.45
C LEU A 48 13.76 -1.64 10.99
N GLY A 49 14.69 -1.19 10.15
CA GLY A 49 16.10 -1.04 10.49
C GLY A 49 16.31 -0.11 11.68
N GLY A 50 17.24 -0.47 12.57
CA GLY A 50 17.54 0.29 13.78
C GLY A 50 16.46 0.28 14.86
N THR A 51 15.42 -0.55 14.72
CA THR A 51 14.35 -0.70 15.71
C THR A 51 14.07 -2.18 15.99
N ASN A 52 13.28 -2.45 17.03
CA ASN A 52 12.72 -3.78 17.31
C ASN A 52 11.27 -3.92 16.79
N ILE A 53 10.91 -3.19 15.74
CA ILE A 53 9.58 -3.25 15.13
C ILE A 53 9.65 -4.15 13.89
N MET A 54 8.76 -5.12 13.85
CA MET A 54 8.51 -5.93 12.67
C MET A 54 7.02 -5.87 12.32
N GLY A 55 6.67 -6.29 11.12
CA GLY A 55 5.29 -6.47 10.76
C GLY A 55 5.10 -7.67 9.87
N ILE A 56 3.90 -8.22 9.97
CA ILE A 56 3.46 -9.38 9.23
C ILE A 56 2.11 -9.09 8.61
N GLY A 57 1.91 -9.64 7.42
CA GLY A 57 0.64 -9.55 6.73
C GLY A 57 0.49 -10.59 5.64
N SER A 58 -0.62 -10.45 4.93
CA SER A 58 -0.97 -11.28 3.80
C SER A 58 -1.38 -10.39 2.62
N THR A 59 -1.07 -10.82 1.40
CA THR A 59 -1.45 -10.12 0.18
C THR A 59 -2.07 -11.08 -0.82
N MET A 60 -2.72 -10.54 -1.85
CA MET A 60 -3.17 -11.33 -3.01
C MET A 60 -2.12 -11.40 -4.13
N GLY A 61 -0.94 -10.80 -3.93
CA GLY A 61 0.05 -10.58 -4.97
C GLY A 61 0.80 -11.85 -5.40
N LEU A 62 1.32 -11.81 -6.63
CA LEU A 62 2.11 -12.86 -7.27
C LEU A 62 3.62 -12.62 -7.20
N ILE A 63 4.08 -11.67 -6.38
CA ILE A 63 5.49 -11.32 -6.25
C ILE A 63 6.10 -12.19 -5.17
N THR A 64 7.31 -12.70 -5.41
CA THR A 64 8.12 -13.40 -4.41
C THR A 64 9.53 -12.86 -4.43
N GLY A 65 10.11 -12.67 -3.25
CA GLY A 65 11.48 -12.24 -3.10
C GLY A 65 11.64 -11.25 -1.95
N SER A 66 12.88 -10.80 -1.75
CA SER A 66 13.23 -9.81 -0.74
C SER A 66 13.77 -8.54 -1.37
N THR A 67 13.56 -7.42 -0.71
CA THR A 67 14.03 -6.11 -1.14
C THR A 67 14.26 -5.19 0.06
N LYS A 68 15.01 -4.11 -0.13
CA LYS A 68 15.26 -3.08 0.88
C LYS A 68 14.66 -1.77 0.41
N GLY A 69 14.04 -1.02 1.31
CA GLY A 69 13.45 0.26 0.97
C GLY A 69 13.29 1.17 2.16
N LEU A 70 12.54 2.25 1.96
CA LEU A 70 12.22 3.23 2.98
C LEU A 70 10.74 3.16 3.30
N ILE A 71 10.42 3.08 4.59
CA ILE A 71 9.06 3.30 5.08
C ILE A 71 8.93 4.74 5.61
N HIS A 72 8.09 5.51 4.95
CA HIS A 72 7.80 6.90 5.23
C HIS A 72 6.61 7.03 6.17
N TYR A 73 6.69 7.95 7.13
CA TYR A 73 5.66 8.13 8.16
C TYR A 73 5.70 9.54 8.76
N ASN A 74 4.62 9.93 9.42
CA ASN A 74 4.51 11.20 10.17
C ASN A 74 4.44 11.00 11.68
N ASN A 75 3.94 9.84 12.15
CA ASN A 75 3.81 9.54 13.57
C ASN A 75 4.31 8.11 13.85
N SER A 76 5.31 7.95 14.73
CA SER A 76 5.85 6.63 15.07
C SER A 76 4.83 5.72 15.76
N ASN A 77 3.78 6.28 16.36
CA ASN A 77 2.69 5.48 16.95
C ASN A 77 1.84 4.76 15.90
N ASP A 78 2.01 5.10 14.63
CA ASP A 78 1.34 4.39 13.54
C ASP A 78 1.89 2.95 13.39
N PHE A 79 3.09 2.66 13.87
CA PHE A 79 3.66 1.32 13.81
C PHE A 79 3.12 0.34 14.88
N LEU A 80 2.26 0.72 15.82
CA LEU A 80 1.84 -0.21 16.89
C LEU A 80 0.35 -0.13 17.16
N GLY A 81 -0.26 -1.29 17.43
CA GLY A 81 -1.67 -1.37 17.82
C GLY A 81 -2.66 -1.05 16.70
N LYS A 82 -2.21 -1.07 15.45
CA LYS A 82 -3.04 -0.82 14.26
C LYS A 82 -2.97 -1.99 13.28
N LYS A 83 -4.09 -2.22 12.60
CA LYS A 83 -4.16 -3.07 11.42
C LYS A 83 -4.31 -2.19 10.20
N TYR A 84 -3.74 -2.62 9.09
CA TYR A 84 -3.65 -1.86 7.86
C TYR A 84 -4.26 -2.65 6.72
N LYS A 85 -5.03 -1.96 5.88
CA LYS A 85 -5.26 -2.37 4.50
C LYS A 85 -4.06 -1.92 3.69
N LEU A 86 -3.53 -2.83 2.88
CA LEU A 86 -2.44 -2.53 1.97
C LEU A 86 -2.98 -2.27 0.57
N TYR A 87 -2.38 -1.30 -0.11
CA TYR A 87 -2.48 -1.14 -1.55
C TYR A 87 -1.08 -1.17 -2.15
N ILE A 88 -0.81 -2.17 -2.98
CA ILE A 88 0.51 -2.45 -3.53
C ILE A 88 0.51 -2.11 -5.01
N VAL A 89 1.47 -1.29 -5.44
CA VAL A 89 1.64 -0.86 -6.83
C VAL A 89 3.07 -1.19 -7.28
N VAL A 90 3.18 -1.75 -8.48
CA VAL A 90 4.46 -1.98 -9.16
C VAL A 90 4.51 -1.12 -10.40
N GLU A 91 5.51 -0.23 -10.47
CA GLU A 91 5.75 0.65 -11.61
C GLU A 91 7.18 0.47 -12.11
N GLY A 92 7.34 -0.25 -13.22
CA GLY A 92 8.64 -0.61 -13.77
C GLY A 92 9.47 -1.42 -12.78
N THR A 93 10.54 -0.84 -12.24
CA THR A 93 11.41 -1.45 -11.22
C THR A 93 11.07 -1.04 -9.79
N SER A 94 10.07 -0.18 -9.59
CA SER A 94 9.69 0.34 -8.29
C SER A 94 8.51 -0.44 -7.71
N LEU A 95 8.53 -0.61 -6.39
CA LEU A 95 7.45 -1.16 -5.58
C LEU A 95 7.06 -0.11 -4.54
N ARG A 96 5.77 0.22 -4.51
CA ARG A 96 5.15 1.06 -3.50
C ARG A 96 4.09 0.28 -2.74
N ILE A 97 4.06 0.43 -1.42
CA ILE A 97 3.01 -0.13 -0.57
C ILE A 97 2.44 0.98 0.29
N ASP A 98 1.16 1.26 0.12
CA ASP A 98 0.40 2.21 0.92
C ASP A 98 -0.29 1.47 2.08
N PHE A 99 -0.13 1.98 3.29
CA PHE A 99 -0.71 1.41 4.51
C PHE A 99 -1.80 2.34 5.05
N THR A 100 -3.05 1.92 4.86
CA THR A 100 -4.23 2.67 5.31
C THR A 100 -4.78 2.01 6.58
N PRO A 101 -4.85 2.72 7.73
CA PRO A 101 -5.35 2.15 8.98
C PRO A 101 -6.80 1.67 8.82
N ILE A 102 -7.08 0.46 9.27
CA ILE A 102 -8.45 -0.04 9.38
C ILE A 102 -9.04 0.57 10.66
N MET A 103 -10.00 1.47 10.52
CA MET A 103 -10.71 2.02 11.66
C MET A 103 -11.74 0.99 12.15
N GLU A 104 -11.61 0.54 13.40
CA GLU A 104 -12.68 -0.24 14.02
C GLU A 104 -13.85 0.71 14.30
N GLU A 105 -14.85 0.71 13.41
CA GLU A 105 -16.14 1.31 13.73
C GLU A 105 -16.66 0.64 15.00
N LYS A 106 -16.74 1.40 16.10
CA LYS A 106 -17.53 0.95 17.25
C LYS A 106 -18.92 0.67 16.72
N ALA A 107 -19.40 -0.56 16.90
CA ALA A 107 -20.73 -0.99 16.50
C ALA A 107 -21.82 -0.12 17.16
N SER A 108 -22.08 1.05 16.58
CA SER A 108 -23.31 1.82 16.78
C SER A 108 -24.15 1.60 15.55
N SER A 109 -25.19 0.80 15.73
CA SER A 109 -26.28 0.57 14.80
C SER A 109 -26.89 1.90 14.34
N SER A 110 -26.51 2.36 13.16
CA SER A 110 -27.33 3.22 12.32
C SER A 110 -26.70 3.22 10.94
N VAL A 111 -27.52 2.88 9.94
CA VAL A 111 -27.23 3.01 8.51
C VAL A 111 -26.60 4.38 8.27
N ALA A 112 -25.29 4.42 8.07
CA ALA A 112 -24.55 5.64 7.80
C ALA A 112 -24.07 5.57 6.36
N GLU A 113 -24.46 6.59 5.63
CA GLU A 113 -24.15 6.88 4.25
C GLU A 113 -22.64 6.76 4.01
N ASP A 114 -22.31 6.30 2.80
CA ASP A 114 -20.98 6.26 2.19
C ASP A 114 -20.30 7.63 2.38
N ASP A 115 -19.58 7.80 3.49
CA ASP A 115 -18.74 8.97 3.72
C ASP A 115 -17.49 8.69 2.90
N ASP A 116 -17.47 9.23 1.67
CA ASP A 116 -16.35 9.31 0.72
C ASP A 116 -15.15 10.07 1.34
N LYS A 117 -14.78 9.77 2.59
CA LYS A 117 -13.49 10.14 3.15
C LYS A 117 -12.47 9.22 2.52
N GLU A 118 -11.88 9.74 1.46
CA GLU A 118 -10.70 9.22 0.79
C GLU A 118 -9.70 8.73 1.86
N GLU A 119 -9.57 7.41 2.02
CA GLU A 119 -8.78 6.84 3.11
C GLU A 119 -7.28 6.99 2.78
N VAL A 120 -6.66 8.04 3.34
CA VAL A 120 -5.26 8.38 3.09
C VAL A 120 -4.31 7.43 3.83
N PRO A 121 -3.23 6.93 3.19
CA PRO A 121 -2.25 6.11 3.87
C PRO A 121 -1.47 6.91 4.92
N THR A 122 -1.25 6.31 6.08
CA THR A 122 -0.44 6.91 7.16
C THR A 122 1.02 6.45 7.11
N LEU A 123 1.29 5.32 6.45
CA LEU A 123 2.64 4.84 6.16
C LEU A 123 2.74 4.52 4.67
N VAL A 124 3.92 4.73 4.09
CA VAL A 124 4.21 4.33 2.70
C VAL A 124 5.58 3.70 2.61
N PHE A 125 5.66 2.47 2.12
CA PHE A 125 6.93 1.87 1.73
C PHE A 125 7.23 2.20 0.27
N ASN A 126 8.49 2.54 -0.02
CA ASN A 126 9.04 2.62 -1.36
C ASN A 126 10.36 1.86 -1.45
N GLY A 127 10.53 1.04 -2.48
CA GLY A 127 11.76 0.31 -2.74
C GLY A 127 11.79 -0.30 -4.13
N PRO A 128 12.88 -1.00 -4.51
CA PRO A 128 12.90 -1.77 -5.74
C PRO A 128 11.96 -2.97 -5.63
N CYS A 129 11.26 -3.28 -6.72
CA CYS A 129 10.44 -4.47 -6.82
C CYS A 129 11.33 -5.72 -7.01
N PRO A 130 11.12 -6.82 -6.25
CA PRO A 130 11.89 -8.05 -6.39
C PRO A 130 11.90 -8.61 -7.83
N GLU A 131 13.03 -9.18 -8.25
CA GLU A 131 13.20 -9.78 -9.58
C GLU A 131 12.37 -11.08 -9.76
N GLY A 132 12.29 -11.58 -11.00
CA GLY A 132 11.58 -12.84 -11.30
C GLY A 132 10.06 -12.71 -11.37
N ARG A 133 9.57 -11.48 -11.55
CA ARG A 133 8.14 -11.15 -11.65
C ARG A 133 7.67 -11.01 -13.11
N PRO A 134 6.36 -11.10 -13.39
CA PRO A 134 5.79 -10.74 -14.70
C PRO A 134 6.06 -9.28 -15.08
N ASP A 135 6.08 -8.97 -16.38
CA ASP A 135 6.34 -7.61 -16.89
C ASP A 135 5.26 -6.61 -16.46
N GLU A 136 4.00 -7.05 -16.42
CA GLU A 136 2.86 -6.26 -15.98
C GLU A 136 2.21 -6.93 -14.76
N ILE A 137 2.03 -6.15 -13.69
CA ILE A 137 1.39 -6.58 -12.46
C ILE A 137 0.32 -5.55 -12.11
N GLU A 138 -0.93 -5.97 -12.12
CA GLU A 138 -2.02 -5.12 -11.64
C GLU A 138 -1.85 -4.85 -10.14
N PRO A 139 -2.23 -3.64 -9.66
CA PRO A 139 -2.23 -3.35 -8.24
C PRO A 139 -3.05 -4.37 -7.45
N PHE A 140 -2.57 -4.72 -6.27
CA PHE A 140 -3.22 -5.71 -5.41
C PHE A 140 -3.27 -5.26 -3.96
N ILE A 141 -4.12 -5.92 -3.18
CA ILE A 141 -4.38 -5.56 -1.78
C ILE A 141 -3.83 -6.59 -0.81
N GLY A 142 -3.76 -6.18 0.45
CA GLY A 142 -3.40 -7.03 1.57
C GLY A 142 -3.90 -6.51 2.90
N ILE A 143 -3.59 -7.25 3.95
CA ILE A 143 -3.80 -6.86 5.35
C ILE A 143 -2.46 -6.98 6.06
N PHE A 144 -2.17 -6.04 6.97
CA PHE A 144 -0.88 -6.00 7.65
C PHE A 144 -1.02 -5.48 9.07
N SER A 145 -0.10 -5.89 9.95
CA SER A 145 0.05 -5.31 11.28
C SER A 145 1.50 -5.31 11.68
N PHE A 146 1.91 -4.25 12.39
CA PHE A 146 3.22 -4.15 13.00
C PHE A 146 3.14 -4.50 14.50
N GLU A 147 4.20 -5.11 15.01
CA GLU A 147 4.39 -5.51 16.39
C GLU A 147 5.84 -5.29 16.84
N ARG A 148 6.07 -5.34 18.15
CA ARG A 148 7.44 -5.36 18.69
C ARG A 148 7.94 -6.79 18.69
N GLU A 149 9.16 -6.98 18.21
CA GLU A 149 9.91 -8.22 18.39
C GLU A 149 10.04 -8.48 19.90
N THR A 150 9.44 -9.58 20.37
CA THR A 150 9.70 -10.12 21.71
C THR A 150 11.06 -10.82 21.68
N GLU A 151 11.98 -10.35 22.53
CA GLU A 151 13.26 -11.01 22.83
C GLU A 151 13.08 -12.41 23.44
#